data_AF-M9YU48-F1
#
_entry.id   AF-M9YU48-F1
#
_cell.length_a   1.000
_cell.length_b   1.000
_cell.length_c   1.000
_cell.angle_alpha   90.00
_cell.angle_beta   90.00
_cell.angle_gamma   90.00
#
_symmetry.space_group_name_H-M   'P 1'
#
loop_
_entity.id
_entity.type
_entity.pdbx_description
1 polymer ?
#
loop_
_entity_poly.entity_id
_entity_poly.type
_entity_poly.pdbx_seq_one_letter_code
_entity_poly.pdbx_strand_id
1 'polypeptide(L)'
;GALEAAVKAMTGADLRVHGAGRTDAGVHARGQVAHVDVDKQFPPGRFRDGLNAHLRPHPIAVLEAEIVPDSFEARFSAVKRHYRYRVINTRANLALDVGHAWRVPRKLDTDAMDAAAKRLLGKHDFTTFRDTECQAKSPEKTLDQLDVLRDGREITIVTSARSF
;
A
#
# COMPACT_ATOMS: atom_id res chain seq x y z
N GLY A 1 -15.83 2.51 7.08
CA GLY A 1 -15.06 3.28 6.08
C GLY A 1 -15.77 3.31 4.74
N ALA A 2 -15.24 4.01 3.72
CA ALA A 2 -15.91 4.15 2.42
C ALA A 2 -16.22 2.80 1.74
N LEU A 3 -15.29 1.83 1.82
CA LEU A 3 -15.49 0.49 1.24
C LEU A 3 -16.55 -0.31 1.98
N GLU A 4 -16.59 -0.26 3.32
CA GLU A 4 -17.65 -0.89 4.12
C GLU A 4 -19.04 -0.28 3.83
N ALA A 5 -19.10 1.04 3.63
CA ALA A 5 -20.35 1.72 3.24
C ALA A 5 -20.83 1.25 1.85
N ALA A 6 -19.92 1.05 0.89
CA ALA A 6 -20.25 0.49 -0.41
C ALA A 6 -20.71 -0.98 -0.32
N VAL A 7 -20.07 -1.80 0.52
CA VAL A 7 -20.51 -3.18 0.80
C VAL A 7 -21.90 -3.19 1.42
N LYS A 8 -22.18 -2.31 2.39
CA LYS A 8 -23.51 -2.18 2.99
C LYS A 8 -24.56 -1.80 1.95
N ALA A 9 -24.27 -0.88 1.05
CA ALA A 9 -25.19 -0.51 -0.02
C ALA A 9 -25.49 -1.68 -0.98
N MET A 10 -24.49 -2.52 -1.26
CA MET A 10 -24.63 -3.70 -2.12
C MET A 10 -25.39 -4.87 -1.47
N THR A 11 -25.19 -5.07 -0.18
CA THR A 11 -25.62 -6.28 0.55
C THR A 11 -26.81 -6.05 1.47
N GLY A 12 -27.01 -4.80 1.92
CA GLY A 12 -27.95 -4.43 2.97
C GLY A 12 -27.42 -4.66 4.40
N ALA A 13 -26.22 -5.23 4.56
CA ALA A 13 -25.67 -5.62 5.85
C ALA A 13 -24.43 -4.80 6.25
N ASP A 14 -24.28 -4.55 7.54
CA ASP A 14 -23.07 -3.93 8.11
C ASP A 14 -21.96 -4.99 8.23
N LEU A 15 -21.20 -5.15 7.15
CA LEU A 15 -20.11 -6.12 7.06
C LEU A 15 -18.75 -5.44 7.21
N ARG A 16 -17.84 -6.12 7.91
CA ARG A 16 -16.47 -5.64 8.13
C ARG A 16 -15.59 -5.96 6.93
N VAL A 17 -14.77 -5.00 6.53
CA VAL A 17 -13.77 -5.21 5.47
C VAL A 17 -12.38 -5.35 6.08
N HIS A 18 -11.66 -6.38 5.67
CA HIS A 18 -10.36 -6.75 6.21
C HIS A 18 -9.28 -6.55 5.16
N GLY A 19 -8.42 -5.55 5.35
CA GLY A 19 -7.32 -5.21 4.43
C GLY A 19 -6.02 -5.97 4.71
N ALA A 20 -5.24 -6.21 3.66
CA ALA A 20 -3.95 -6.90 3.74
C ALA A 20 -2.89 -6.09 4.50
N GLY A 21 -2.97 -4.76 4.47
CA GLY A 21 -2.10 -3.87 5.23
C GLY A 21 -2.80 -2.55 5.57
N ARG A 22 -2.36 -1.90 6.64
CA ARG A 22 -2.78 -0.53 6.94
C ARG A 22 -1.87 0.44 6.19
N THR A 23 -2.45 1.51 5.68
CA THR A 23 -1.73 2.65 5.08
C THR A 23 -2.03 3.89 5.91
N ASP A 24 -1.02 4.71 6.16
CA ASP A 24 -1.20 5.95 6.91
C ASP A 24 -1.87 7.05 6.06
N ALA A 25 -2.30 8.12 6.72
CA ALA A 25 -2.95 9.24 6.05
C ALA A 25 -2.05 9.82 4.93
N GLY A 26 -2.61 9.96 3.73
CA GLY A 26 -1.89 10.47 2.55
C GLY A 26 -1.09 9.41 1.78
N VAL A 27 -1.00 8.17 2.26
CA VAL A 27 -0.38 7.07 1.52
C VAL A 27 -1.35 6.51 0.49
N HIS A 28 -0.85 6.26 -0.71
CA HIS A 28 -1.60 5.69 -1.83
C HIS A 28 -1.41 4.17 -1.90
N ALA A 29 -2.35 3.47 -2.53
CA ALA A 29 -2.21 2.05 -2.84
C ALA A 29 -2.62 1.76 -4.28
N ARG A 30 -1.78 1.00 -4.99
CA ARG A 30 -2.09 0.47 -6.34
C ARG A 30 -2.58 -0.97 -6.33
N GLY A 31 -2.32 -1.70 -5.24
CA GLY A 31 -2.62 -3.12 -5.11
C GLY A 31 -2.97 -3.48 -3.67
N GLN A 32 -3.79 -2.65 -3.01
CA GLN A 32 -4.36 -3.03 -1.71
C GLN A 32 -5.33 -4.20 -1.95
N VAL A 33 -5.18 -5.24 -1.16
CA VAL A 33 -6.09 -6.40 -1.16
C VAL A 33 -6.95 -6.32 0.09
N ALA A 34 -8.23 -6.64 -0.05
CA ALA A 34 -9.13 -6.78 1.08
C ALA A 34 -10.10 -7.94 0.85
N HIS A 35 -10.64 -8.50 1.93
CA HIS A 35 -11.73 -9.46 1.87
C HIS A 35 -12.91 -9.02 2.76
N VAL A 36 -14.06 -9.59 2.46
CA VAL A 36 -15.31 -9.45 3.20
C VAL A 36 -16.14 -10.70 2.96
N ASP A 37 -16.75 -11.21 4.02
CA ASP A 37 -17.63 -12.38 3.96
C ASP A 37 -19.06 -11.92 3.68
N VAL A 38 -19.68 -12.46 2.63
CA VAL A 38 -20.99 -12.04 2.15
C VAL A 38 -21.86 -13.26 1.90
N ASP A 39 -23.01 -13.36 2.59
CA ASP A 39 -23.94 -14.49 2.44
C ASP A 39 -24.57 -14.55 1.04
N LYS A 40 -24.85 -13.37 0.47
CA LYS A 40 -25.44 -13.27 -0.85
C LYS A 40 -24.39 -13.52 -1.93
N GLN A 41 -24.69 -14.45 -2.83
CA GLN A 41 -23.83 -14.73 -3.97
C GLN A 41 -23.95 -13.63 -5.03
N PHE A 42 -22.80 -13.11 -5.46
CA PHE A 42 -22.69 -12.18 -6.58
C PHE A 42 -21.69 -12.74 -7.59
N PRO A 43 -21.97 -12.62 -8.90
CA PRO A 43 -20.91 -12.74 -9.90
C PRO A 43 -19.80 -11.71 -9.57
N PRO A 44 -18.52 -12.11 -9.49
CA PRO A 44 -17.47 -11.23 -8.96
C PRO A 44 -17.35 -9.89 -9.69
N GLY A 45 -17.46 -9.89 -11.03
CA GLY A 45 -17.47 -8.66 -11.83
C GLY A 45 -18.64 -7.72 -11.49
N ARG A 46 -19.84 -8.27 -11.23
CA ARG A 46 -21.00 -7.48 -10.81
C ARG A 46 -20.81 -6.90 -9.41
N PHE A 47 -20.17 -7.64 -8.51
CA PHE A 47 -19.84 -7.15 -7.18
C PHE A 47 -18.84 -5.98 -7.27
N ARG A 48 -17.75 -6.16 -8.02
CA ARG A 48 -16.77 -5.10 -8.31
C ARG A 48 -17.43 -3.84 -8.86
N ASP A 49 -18.24 -3.96 -9.90
CA ASP A 49 -18.85 -2.81 -10.58
C ASP A 49 -19.86 -2.09 -9.67
N GLY A 50 -20.63 -2.85 -8.89
CA GLY A 50 -21.55 -2.31 -7.91
C GLY A 50 -20.84 -1.56 -6.77
N LEU A 51 -19.75 -2.13 -6.23
CA LEU A 51 -18.91 -1.43 -5.26
C LEU A 51 -18.37 -0.12 -5.85
N ASN A 52 -17.85 -0.13 -7.08
CA ASN A 52 -17.37 1.07 -7.75
C ASN A 52 -18.46 2.13 -7.97
N ALA A 53 -19.71 1.73 -8.20
CA ALA A 53 -20.82 2.67 -8.30
C ALA A 53 -21.08 3.38 -6.96
N HIS A 54 -21.04 2.65 -5.85
CA HIS A 54 -21.25 3.20 -4.51
C HIS A 54 -20.03 3.91 -3.91
N LEU A 55 -18.84 3.67 -4.45
CA LEU A 55 -17.61 4.36 -4.00
C LEU A 55 -17.52 5.79 -4.53
N ARG A 56 -18.28 6.19 -5.55
CA ARG A 56 -18.24 7.57 -6.06
C ARG A 56 -18.78 8.54 -5.00
N PRO A 57 -18.14 9.70 -4.76
CA PRO A 57 -17.00 10.28 -5.49
C PRO A 57 -15.63 10.01 -4.84
N HIS A 58 -15.50 9.04 -3.94
CA HIS A 58 -14.22 8.76 -3.30
C HIS A 58 -13.15 8.34 -4.34
N PRO A 59 -11.88 8.73 -4.14
CA PRO A 59 -10.76 8.35 -5.01
C PRO A 59 -10.33 6.89 -4.76
N ILE A 60 -11.29 5.96 -4.82
CA ILE A 60 -11.11 4.54 -4.53
C ILE A 60 -11.77 3.76 -5.68
N ALA A 61 -11.04 2.80 -6.22
CA ALA A 61 -11.54 1.89 -7.25
C ALA A 61 -11.23 0.43 -6.86
N VAL A 62 -12.24 -0.42 -6.97
CA VAL A 62 -12.09 -1.88 -6.93
C VAL A 62 -11.72 -2.33 -8.33
N LEU A 63 -10.50 -2.82 -8.50
CA LEU A 63 -9.97 -3.23 -9.82
C LEU A 63 -10.45 -4.63 -10.22
N GLU A 64 -10.53 -5.52 -9.22
CA GLU A 64 -10.85 -6.93 -9.40
C GLU A 64 -11.58 -7.46 -8.16
N ALA A 65 -12.39 -8.51 -8.34
CA ALA A 65 -13.02 -9.26 -7.27
C ALA A 65 -13.01 -10.75 -7.65
N GLU A 66 -12.83 -11.61 -6.66
CA GLU A 66 -12.77 -13.06 -6.81
C GLU A 66 -13.46 -13.73 -5.60
N ILE A 67 -14.02 -14.93 -5.81
CA ILE A 67 -14.49 -15.79 -4.72
C ILE A 67 -13.29 -16.60 -4.23
N VAL A 68 -13.01 -16.53 -2.94
CA VAL A 68 -11.87 -17.19 -2.30
C VAL A 68 -12.36 -18.29 -1.33
N PRO A 69 -11.51 -19.27 -0.95
CA PRO A 69 -11.85 -20.23 0.10
C PRO A 69 -12.03 -19.55 1.47
N ASP A 70 -12.88 -20.13 2.33
CA ASP A 70 -13.14 -19.65 3.70
C ASP A 70 -11.88 -19.52 4.58
N SER A 71 -10.79 -20.19 4.20
CA SER A 71 -9.50 -20.09 4.88
C SER A 71 -8.69 -18.85 4.51
N PHE A 72 -9.12 -18.06 3.52
CA PHE A 72 -8.41 -16.87 3.08
C PHE A 72 -8.60 -15.72 4.07
N GLU A 73 -7.50 -15.09 4.48
CA GLU A 73 -7.55 -13.85 5.25
C GLU A 73 -6.53 -12.88 4.66
N ALA A 74 -6.98 -11.74 4.13
CA ALA A 74 -6.16 -10.84 3.32
C ALA A 74 -4.84 -10.43 3.98
N ARG A 75 -4.80 -10.26 5.31
CA ARG A 75 -3.59 -9.88 6.05
C ARG A 75 -2.67 -11.06 6.30
N PHE A 76 -3.20 -12.23 6.67
CA PHE A 76 -2.40 -13.39 7.07
C PHE A 76 -2.00 -14.27 5.88
N SER A 77 -2.83 -14.34 4.84
CA SER A 77 -2.51 -15.02 3.58
C SER A 77 -1.49 -14.26 2.73
N ALA A 78 -1.30 -12.95 2.98
CA ALA A 78 -0.30 -12.14 2.27
C ALA A 78 1.14 -12.55 2.62
N VAL A 79 1.89 -12.99 1.61
CA VAL A 79 3.29 -13.45 1.75
C VAL A 79 4.28 -12.28 1.85
N LYS A 80 4.08 -11.23 1.05
CA LYS A 80 4.91 -10.01 1.04
C LYS A 80 4.07 -8.77 0.79
N ARG A 81 4.61 -7.62 1.19
CA ARG A 81 4.14 -6.30 0.80
C ARG A 81 5.25 -5.58 0.04
N HIS A 82 4.85 -4.79 -0.95
CA HIS A 82 5.75 -4.01 -1.78
C HIS A 82 5.35 -2.54 -1.71
N TYR A 83 6.33 -1.68 -1.45
CA TYR A 83 6.13 -0.24 -1.44
C TYR A 83 7.01 0.41 -2.49
N ARG A 84 6.49 1.50 -3.06
CA ARG A 84 7.21 2.38 -3.96
C ARG A 84 7.11 3.80 -3.45
N TYR A 85 8.25 4.40 -3.16
CA TYR A 85 8.35 5.81 -2.83
C TYR A 85 8.86 6.58 -4.05
N ARG A 86 8.12 7.62 -4.46
CA ARG A 86 8.49 8.48 -5.59
C ARG A 86 9.03 9.80 -5.07
N VAL A 87 10.26 10.12 -5.45
CA VAL A 87 10.90 11.40 -5.16
C VAL A 87 11.20 12.11 -6.47
N ILE A 88 10.76 13.34 -6.62
CA ILE A 88 11.16 14.18 -7.76
C ILE A 88 12.24 15.15 -7.28
N ASN A 89 13.47 14.90 -7.71
CA ASN A 89 14.65 15.65 -7.30
C ASN A 89 14.83 16.89 -8.18
N THR A 90 14.09 17.96 -7.85
CA THR A 90 14.04 19.19 -8.65
C THR A 90 13.84 20.43 -7.78
N ARG A 91 14.42 21.56 -8.21
CA ARG A 91 14.20 22.87 -7.58
C ARG A 91 12.84 23.47 -7.91
N ALA A 92 12.29 23.20 -9.10
CA ALA A 92 10.96 23.71 -9.47
C ALA A 92 9.87 23.06 -8.61
N ASN A 93 8.74 23.72 -8.42
CA ASN A 93 7.58 23.10 -7.79
C ASN A 93 6.98 22.02 -8.70
N LEU A 94 6.33 21.02 -8.10
CA LEU A 94 5.54 20.05 -8.85
C LEU A 94 4.20 20.70 -9.21
N ALA A 95 3.76 20.51 -10.45
CA ALA A 95 2.43 20.93 -10.89
C ALA A 95 1.50 19.71 -11.01
N LEU A 96 1.93 18.66 -11.72
CA LEU A 96 1.14 17.47 -11.98
C LEU A 96 1.25 16.42 -10.86
N ASP A 97 2.45 16.21 -10.32
CA ASP A 97 2.72 15.20 -9.28
C ASP A 97 2.44 15.71 -7.84
N VAL A 98 1.73 16.83 -7.68
CA VAL A 98 1.36 17.33 -6.34
C VAL A 98 0.53 16.27 -5.63
N GLY A 99 0.93 15.89 -4.41
CA GLY A 99 0.31 14.81 -3.65
C GLY A 99 0.71 13.40 -4.09
N HIS A 100 1.37 13.23 -5.25
CA HIS A 100 1.73 11.91 -5.79
C HIS A 100 3.23 11.59 -5.73
N ALA A 101 4.08 12.59 -5.48
CA ALA A 101 5.51 12.41 -5.28
C ALA A 101 6.09 13.44 -4.30
N TRP A 102 7.17 13.06 -3.63
CA TRP A 102 7.90 13.95 -2.74
C TRP A 102 8.89 14.81 -3.52
N ARG A 103 8.71 16.13 -3.50
CA ARG A 103 9.67 17.06 -4.09
C ARG A 103 10.86 17.25 -3.15
N VAL A 104 12.07 16.99 -3.66
CA VAL A 104 13.31 17.31 -2.95
C VAL A 104 14.17 18.26 -3.79
N PRO A 105 14.39 19.52 -3.36
CA PRO A 105 15.13 20.51 -4.13
C PRO A 105 16.66 20.40 -4.02
N ARG A 106 17.15 19.75 -2.96
CA ARG A 106 18.59 19.49 -2.76
C ARG A 106 18.99 18.32 -3.65
N LYS A 107 20.11 18.44 -4.37
CA LYS A 107 20.63 17.33 -5.19
C LYS A 107 20.87 16.12 -4.30
N LEU A 108 20.31 14.98 -4.69
CA LEU A 108 20.49 13.71 -4.01
C LEU A 108 21.53 12.87 -4.74
N ASP A 109 22.43 12.24 -3.98
CA ASP A 109 23.37 11.26 -4.51
C ASP A 109 22.71 9.88 -4.45
N THR A 110 22.23 9.41 -5.60
CA THR A 110 21.49 8.14 -5.67
C THR A 110 22.37 6.92 -5.50
N ASP A 111 23.65 7.02 -5.86
CA ASP A 111 24.59 5.91 -5.71
C ASP A 111 24.93 5.72 -4.23
N ALA A 112 25.13 6.83 -3.51
CA ALA A 112 25.29 6.79 -2.05
C ALA A 112 24.03 6.29 -1.34
N MET A 113 22.83 6.73 -1.79
CA MET A 113 21.56 6.24 -1.25
C MET A 113 21.38 4.73 -1.48
N ASP A 114 21.67 4.21 -2.67
CA ASP A 114 21.57 2.77 -2.97
C ASP A 114 22.59 1.98 -2.14
N ALA A 115 23.84 2.43 -2.08
CA ALA A 115 24.88 1.78 -1.26
C ALA A 115 24.52 1.73 0.23
N ALA A 116 23.87 2.77 0.76
CA ALA A 116 23.35 2.77 2.13
C ALA A 116 22.15 1.82 2.28
N ALA A 117 21.22 1.83 1.32
CA ALA A 117 20.05 0.95 1.30
C ALA A 117 20.44 -0.54 1.34
N LYS A 118 21.48 -0.96 0.60
CA LYS A 118 21.92 -2.37 0.59
C LYS A 118 22.35 -2.89 1.96
N ARG A 119 22.77 -2.01 2.88
CA ARG A 119 23.14 -2.38 4.25
C ARG A 119 21.94 -2.79 5.11
N LEU A 120 20.74 -2.39 4.72
CA LEU A 120 19.49 -2.68 5.45
C LEU A 120 18.82 -3.98 4.97
N LEU A 121 19.37 -4.66 3.95
CA LEU A 121 18.85 -5.94 3.48
C LEU A 121 19.12 -7.05 4.48
N GLY A 122 18.20 -8.01 4.58
CA GLY A 122 18.25 -9.11 5.54
C GLY A 122 17.53 -8.80 6.85
N LYS A 123 17.87 -9.55 7.91
CA LYS A 123 17.22 -9.45 9.22
C LYS A 123 17.94 -8.43 10.10
N HIS A 124 17.22 -7.40 10.54
CA HIS A 124 17.74 -6.35 11.41
C HIS A 124 16.72 -5.93 12.47
N ASP A 125 17.21 -5.29 13.52
CA ASP A 125 16.38 -4.50 14.44
C ASP A 125 16.11 -3.12 13.82
N PHE A 126 14.85 -2.85 13.47
CA PHE A 126 14.43 -1.58 12.87
C PHE A 126 13.87 -0.58 13.90
N THR A 127 14.23 -0.69 15.19
CA THR A 127 13.76 0.23 16.24
C THR A 127 13.96 1.70 15.88
N THR A 128 15.09 2.08 15.28
CA THR A 128 15.36 3.46 14.86
C THR A 128 14.44 3.96 13.72
N PHE A 129 13.85 3.05 12.95
CA PHE A 129 12.96 3.36 11.83
C PHE A 129 11.48 3.20 12.18
N ARG A 130 11.18 2.89 13.45
CA ARG A 130 9.83 2.59 13.92
C ARG A 130 9.18 3.84 14.49
N ASP A 131 7.94 4.09 14.10
CA ASP A 131 7.12 5.13 14.74
C ASP A 131 6.85 4.77 16.21
N THR A 132 6.85 5.79 17.09
CA THR A 132 6.58 5.62 18.52
C THR A 132 5.22 4.98 18.82
N GLU A 133 4.23 5.14 17.95
CA GLU A 133 2.89 4.57 18.09
C GLU A 133 2.77 3.16 17.50
N CYS A 134 3.84 2.62 16.92
CA CYS A 134 3.79 1.31 16.28
C CYS A 134 3.42 0.21 17.30
N GLN A 135 2.42 -0.60 16.97
CA GLN A 135 1.89 -1.68 17.83
C GLN A 135 2.51 -3.05 17.53
N ALA A 136 3.53 -3.13 16.68
CA ALA A 136 4.18 -4.39 16.35
C ALA A 136 4.89 -4.98 17.59
N LYS A 137 4.73 -6.30 17.80
CA LYS A 137 5.33 -6.99 18.96
C LYS A 137 6.87 -7.01 18.93
N SER A 138 7.47 -6.99 17.73
CA SER A 138 8.92 -7.00 17.55
C SER A 138 9.33 -5.96 16.50
N PRO A 139 10.42 -5.22 16.75
CA PRO A 139 11.05 -4.35 15.75
C PRO A 139 11.95 -5.13 14.78
N GLU A 140 12.20 -6.41 15.03
CA GLU A 140 12.97 -7.24 14.11
C GLU A 140 12.17 -7.52 12.83
N LYS A 141 12.74 -7.13 11.68
CA LYS A 141 12.14 -7.37 10.36
C LYS A 141 13.19 -7.91 9.41
N THR A 142 12.72 -8.59 8.38
CA THR A 142 13.54 -9.02 7.25
C THR A 142 13.14 -8.22 6.02
N LEU A 143 14.09 -7.46 5.48
CA LEU A 143 13.94 -6.70 4.25
C LEU A 143 14.49 -7.51 3.09
N ASP A 144 13.63 -7.88 2.15
CA ASP A 144 14.01 -8.70 1.00
C ASP A 144 14.56 -7.86 -0.16
N GLN A 145 14.06 -6.63 -0.29
CA GLN A 145 14.43 -5.70 -1.36
C GLN A 145 14.44 -4.27 -0.83
N LEU A 146 15.45 -3.51 -1.25
CA LEU A 146 15.54 -2.06 -1.08
C LEU A 146 16.45 -1.51 -2.18
N ASP A 147 15.82 -0.99 -3.23
CA ASP A 147 16.49 -0.47 -4.41
C ASP A 147 16.21 1.02 -4.56
N VAL A 148 17.25 1.78 -4.93
CA VAL A 148 17.14 3.20 -5.27
C VAL A 148 17.47 3.37 -6.75
N LEU A 149 16.46 3.76 -7.53
CA LEU A 149 16.55 3.85 -8.98
C LEU A 149 16.39 5.32 -9.40
N ARG A 150 17.24 5.80 -10.31
CA ARG A 150 17.13 7.15 -10.88
C ARG A 150 16.74 7.08 -12.35
N ASP A 151 15.69 7.82 -12.72
CA ASP A 151 15.32 8.10 -14.10
C ASP A 151 15.17 9.62 -14.28
N GLY A 152 16.18 10.25 -14.86
CA GLY A 152 16.29 11.70 -14.94
C GLY A 152 16.17 12.38 -13.56
N ARG A 153 15.04 13.06 -13.34
CA ARG A 153 14.74 13.76 -12.09
C ARG A 153 13.95 12.90 -11.10
N GLU A 154 13.33 11.81 -11.54
CA GLU A 154 12.61 10.91 -10.65
C GLU A 154 13.60 9.93 -10.00
N ILE A 155 13.45 9.77 -8.70
CA ILE A 155 14.12 8.75 -7.91
C ILE A 155 13.02 7.87 -7.32
N THR A 156 13.09 6.58 -7.63
CA THR A 156 12.14 5.60 -7.13
C THR A 156 12.84 4.71 -6.11
N ILE A 157 12.29 4.66 -4.90
CA ILE A 157 12.72 3.70 -3.88
C ILE A 157 11.71 2.55 -3.89
N VAL A 158 12.17 1.34 -4.17
CA VAL A 158 11.34 0.13 -4.16
C VAL A 158 11.76 -0.73 -2.99
N THR A 159 10.79 -1.19 -2.20
CA THR A 159 11.07 -2.10 -1.09
C THR A 159 10.06 -3.23 -1.01
N SER A 160 10.54 -4.40 -0.58
CA SER A 160 9.75 -5.60 -0.35
C SER A 160 10.15 -6.25 0.96
N ALA A 161 9.15 -6.63 1.75
CA ALA A 161 9.32 -7.42 2.95
C ALA A 161 8.04 -8.22 3.22
N ARG A 162 8.17 -9.27 4.04
CA ARG A 162 6.99 -9.97 4.58
C ARG A 162 6.05 -9.03 5.34
N SER A 163 6.63 -8.15 6.14
CA SER A 163 5.93 -7.12 6.90
C SER A 163 6.89 -5.97 7.17
N PHE A 164 6.34 -4.77 7.31
CA PHE A 164 7.03 -3.58 7.81
C PHE A 164 6.62 -3.35 9.27
#